data_AF-A0A432UA59-F1
#
_entry.id   AF-A0A432UA59-F1
#
_cell.length_a   1.000
_cell.length_b   1.000
_cell.length_c   1.000
_cell.angle_alpha   90.00
_cell.angle_beta   90.00
_cell.angle_gamma   90.00
#
_symmetry.space_group_name_H-M   'P 1'
#
loop_
_entity.id
_entity.type
_entity.pdbx_description
1 polymer ?
#
loop_
_entity_poly.entity_id
_entity_poly.type
_entity_poly.pdbx_seq_one_letter_code
_entity_poly.pdbx_strand_id
1 'polypeptide(L)'
;LQKTAYWATPHIAGHSVDAKFMGSFMVYEAICEFTGHKQDEGIVHLINPGVLEVKKDNLKDTLNEIYDFRYDTAAIKNIGNFEDYRRNYPIRYEWPHYNSQTALPIVNN
;
A
#
# COMPACT_ATOMS: atom_id res chain seq x y z
N LEU A 1 -6.05 1.94 -25.08
CA LEU A 1 -5.97 2.30 -23.63
C LEU A 1 -4.53 2.25 -23.13
N GLN A 2 -3.88 1.09 -22.98
CA GLN A 2 -2.49 1.06 -22.47
C GLN A 2 -1.48 1.88 -23.31
N LYS A 3 -1.58 1.81 -24.64
CA LYS A 3 -0.67 2.53 -25.55
C LYS A 3 -0.92 4.05 -25.66
N THR A 4 -2.04 4.52 -25.12
CA THR A 4 -2.51 5.90 -25.29
C THR A 4 -2.63 6.66 -23.96
N ALA A 5 -2.56 5.95 -22.83
CA ALA A 5 -2.58 6.56 -21.51
C ALA A 5 -1.19 7.09 -21.15
N TYR A 6 -1.14 8.19 -20.39
CA TYR A 6 0.11 8.72 -19.85
C TYR A 6 0.73 7.75 -18.84
N TRP A 7 -0.10 7.15 -17.97
CA TRP A 7 0.26 6.06 -17.07
C TRP A 7 -0.79 4.96 -17.13
N ALA A 8 -0.34 3.70 -17.09
CA ALA A 8 -1.22 2.53 -17.08
C ALA A 8 -0.63 1.50 -16.11
N THR A 9 -1.45 1.02 -15.18
CA THR A 9 -1.04 -0.01 -14.20
C THR A 9 -2.07 -1.14 -14.17
N PRO A 10 -1.69 -2.38 -13.77
CA PRO A 10 -2.58 -3.54 -13.86
C PRO A 10 -3.55 -3.65 -12.69
N HIS A 11 -4.33 -2.61 -12.41
CA HIS A 11 -5.32 -2.61 -11.32
C HIS A 11 -4.70 -2.96 -9.95
N ILE A 12 -3.58 -2.32 -9.62
CA ILE A 12 -2.79 -2.55 -8.38
C ILE A 12 -2.77 -1.33 -7.44
N ALA A 13 -3.61 -0.34 -7.70
CA ALA A 13 -3.60 0.91 -6.93
C ALA A 13 -3.78 0.64 -5.42
N GLY A 14 -4.63 -0.32 -5.04
CA GLY A 14 -4.86 -0.75 -3.66
C GLY A 14 -4.10 -2.00 -3.21
N HIS A 15 -3.00 -2.39 -3.85
CA HIS A 15 -2.26 -3.63 -3.52
C HIS A 15 -1.21 -3.46 -2.40
N SER A 16 -1.32 -2.45 -1.53
CA SER A 16 -0.46 -2.33 -0.34
C SER A 16 -0.66 -3.51 0.61
N VAL A 17 0.36 -3.81 1.42
CA VAL A 17 0.25 -4.78 2.52
C VAL A 17 -0.86 -4.33 3.47
N ASP A 18 -0.89 -3.03 3.78
CA ASP A 18 -1.90 -2.34 4.57
C ASP A 18 -3.32 -2.64 4.11
N ALA A 19 -3.64 -2.37 2.83
CA ALA A 19 -4.98 -2.57 2.29
C ALA A 19 -5.41 -4.05 2.31
N LYS A 20 -4.49 -4.97 2.01
CA LYS A 20 -4.76 -6.41 2.02
C LYS A 20 -5.12 -6.92 3.42
N PHE A 21 -4.41 -6.44 4.44
CA PHE A 21 -4.71 -6.77 5.83
C PHE A 21 -5.97 -6.08 6.31
N MET A 22 -6.13 -4.78 6.03
CA MET A 22 -7.26 -4.00 6.50
C MET A 22 -8.59 -4.60 6.06
N GLY A 23 -8.67 -5.15 4.84
CA GLY A 23 -9.86 -5.86 4.38
C GLY A 23 -10.26 -7.05 5.26
N SER A 24 -9.29 -7.80 5.79
CA SER A 24 -9.56 -8.91 6.72
C SER A 24 -9.78 -8.40 8.15
N PHE A 25 -9.04 -7.36 8.56
CA PHE A 25 -9.13 -6.76 9.87
C PHE A 25 -10.53 -6.17 10.13
N MET A 26 -11.09 -5.42 9.18
CA MET A 26 -12.45 -4.87 9.27
C MET A 26 -13.51 -5.97 9.44
N VAL A 27 -13.35 -7.10 8.75
CA VAL A 27 -14.26 -8.25 8.91
C VAL A 27 -14.09 -8.89 10.29
N TYR A 28 -12.86 -9.01 10.77
CA TYR A 28 -12.57 -9.47 12.13
C TYR A 28 -13.24 -8.57 13.18
N GLU A 29 -13.12 -7.25 13.06
CA GLU A 29 -13.75 -6.28 13.96
C GLU A 29 -15.27 -6.47 13.99
N ALA A 30 -15.90 -6.58 12.81
CA ALA A 30 -17.34 -6.80 12.68
C ALA A 30 -17.79 -8.13 13.29
N ILE A 31 -17.00 -9.20 13.17
CA ILE A 31 -17.31 -10.51 13.78
C ILE A 31 -17.20 -10.43 15.30
N CYS A 32 -16.17 -9.77 15.83
CA CYS A 32 -16.02 -9.56 17.28
C CYS A 32 -17.22 -8.80 17.85
N GLU A 33 -17.61 -7.71 17.21
CA GLU A 33 -18.80 -6.92 17.58
C GLU A 33 -20.08 -7.77 17.54
N PHE A 34 -20.31 -8.47 16.42
CA PHE A 34 -21.51 -9.31 16.22
C PHE A 34 -21.63 -10.44 17.24
N THR A 35 -20.50 -11.01 17.66
CA THR A 35 -20.46 -12.15 18.59
C THR A 35 -20.24 -11.77 20.06
N GLY A 36 -20.03 -10.48 20.35
CA GLY A 36 -19.77 -9.98 21.71
C GLY A 36 -18.37 -10.33 22.25
N HIS A 37 -17.40 -10.62 21.38
CA HIS A 37 -16.00 -10.85 21.79
C HIS A 37 -15.21 -9.54 21.81
N LYS A 38 -14.31 -9.39 22.79
CA LYS A 38 -13.32 -8.30 22.77
C LYS A 38 -12.32 -8.58 21.64
N GLN A 39 -11.99 -7.54 20.89
CA GLN A 39 -10.91 -7.58 19.91
C GLN A 39 -9.54 -7.77 20.59
N ASP A 40 -8.64 -8.49 19.93
CA ASP A 40 -7.23 -8.60 20.31
C ASP A 40 -6.49 -7.38 19.75
N GLU A 41 -6.06 -6.51 20.67
CA GLU A 41 -5.32 -5.28 20.37
C GLU A 41 -3.98 -5.55 19.68
N GLY A 42 -3.44 -6.77 19.77
CA GLY A 42 -2.22 -7.17 19.08
C GLY A 42 -2.37 -7.38 17.57
N ILE A 43 -3.58 -7.62 17.06
CA ILE A 43 -3.79 -7.98 15.65
C ILE A 43 -3.41 -6.83 14.72
N VAL A 44 -3.71 -5.58 15.08
CA VAL A 44 -3.35 -4.40 14.27
C VAL A 44 -1.83 -4.28 14.06
N HIS A 45 -1.03 -4.85 14.97
CA HIS A 45 0.43 -4.82 14.92
C HIS A 45 1.05 -5.96 14.08
N LEU A 46 0.23 -6.84 13.49
CA LEU A 46 0.73 -7.89 12.58
C LEU A 46 1.32 -7.31 11.29
N ILE A 47 0.92 -6.10 10.90
CA ILE A 47 1.66 -5.28 9.92
C ILE A 47 2.56 -4.32 10.68
N ASN A 48 3.82 -4.72 10.84
CA ASN A 48 4.84 -3.84 11.39
C ASN A 48 6.15 -4.05 10.63
N PRO A 49 6.42 -3.29 9.55
CA PRO A 49 7.73 -3.29 8.91
C PRO A 49 8.82 -2.63 9.76
N GLY A 50 8.48 -2.14 10.96
CA GLY A 50 9.29 -1.18 11.69
C GLY A 50 9.13 0.21 11.09
N VAL A 51 9.96 1.15 11.57
CA VAL A 51 10.04 2.50 11.01
C VAL A 51 10.97 2.48 9.80
N LEU A 52 10.44 2.86 8.64
CA LEU A 52 11.21 3.03 7.41
C LEU A 52 11.68 4.48 7.29
N GLU A 53 12.89 4.75 6.82
CA GLU A 53 13.40 6.13 6.67
C GLU A 53 13.32 6.62 5.22
N VAL A 54 12.86 7.85 5.03
CA VAL A 54 12.90 8.57 3.74
C VAL A 54 13.61 9.91 3.92
N LYS A 55 14.68 10.12 3.15
CA LYS A 55 15.55 11.31 3.23
C LYS A 55 15.39 12.14 1.97
N LYS A 56 14.24 12.83 1.85
CA LYS A 56 13.93 13.75 0.75
C LYS A 56 13.43 15.08 1.33
N ASP A 57 13.77 16.15 0.64
CA ASP A 57 13.55 17.54 1.05
C ASP A 57 12.23 18.14 0.54
N ASN A 58 11.49 17.39 -0.28
CA ASN A 58 10.21 17.80 -0.82
C ASN A 58 9.21 16.65 -0.88
N LEU A 59 7.91 17.01 -0.91
CA LEU A 59 6.82 16.06 -0.80
C LEU A 59 6.77 15.09 -1.98
N LYS A 60 7.00 15.59 -3.20
CA LYS A 60 6.94 14.78 -4.42
C LYS A 60 7.98 13.66 -4.37
N ASP A 61 9.22 13.99 -4.05
CA ASP A 61 10.29 12.99 -4.03
C ASP A 61 10.16 12.06 -2.84
N THR A 62 9.65 12.55 -1.70
CA THR A 62 9.28 11.71 -0.55
C THR A 62 8.25 10.66 -0.94
N LEU A 63 7.15 11.07 -1.58
CA LEU A 63 6.09 10.16 -2.01
C LEU A 63 6.56 9.20 -3.09
N ASN A 64 7.43 9.62 -4.02
CA ASN A 64 8.03 8.72 -5.01
C ASN A 64 8.97 7.70 -4.37
N GLU A 65 9.71 8.05 -3.31
CA GLU A 65 10.54 7.10 -2.58
C GLU A 65 9.69 6.05 -1.86
N ILE A 66 8.54 6.45 -1.31
CA ILE A 66 7.57 5.54 -0.67
C ILE A 66 6.88 4.64 -1.71
N TYR A 67 6.37 5.24 -2.79
CA TYR A 67 5.69 4.53 -3.86
C TYR A 67 5.77 5.27 -5.20
N ASP A 68 6.62 4.75 -6.08
CA ASP A 68 6.71 5.21 -7.46
C ASP A 68 5.97 4.26 -8.43
N PHE A 69 4.75 4.63 -8.80
CA PHE A 69 3.92 3.86 -9.73
C PHE A 69 4.46 3.79 -11.17
N ARG A 70 5.55 4.50 -11.50
CA ARG A 70 6.21 4.38 -12.81
C ARG A 70 6.81 2.99 -13.00
N TYR A 71 7.25 2.34 -11.93
CA TYR A 71 7.70 0.95 -11.96
C TYR A 71 6.58 0.01 -12.37
N ASP A 72 5.37 0.22 -11.85
CA ASP A 72 4.19 -0.58 -12.20
C ASP A 72 3.77 -0.37 -13.66
N THR A 73 3.95 0.84 -14.18
CA THR A 73 3.72 1.12 -15.61
C THR A 73 4.73 0.41 -16.49
N ALA A 74 6.01 0.38 -16.08
CA ALA A 74 7.05 -0.33 -16.81
C ALA A 74 6.82 -1.85 -16.80
N ALA A 75 6.37 -2.41 -15.68
CA ALA A 75 6.15 -3.84 -15.49
C ALA A 75 5.14 -4.44 -16.49
N ILE A 76 4.15 -3.64 -16.92
CA ILE A 76 3.11 -4.12 -17.84
C ILE A 76 3.34 -3.78 -19.30
N LYS A 77 4.47 -3.14 -19.67
CA LYS A 77 4.79 -2.90 -21.08
C LYS A 77 4.68 -4.18 -21.92
N ASN A 78 5.02 -5.33 -21.33
CA ASN A 78 4.64 -6.64 -21.82
C ASN A 78 3.27 -7.04 -21.24
N ILE A 79 2.22 -7.05 -22.06
CA ILE A 79 0.85 -7.34 -21.61
C ILE A 79 0.69 -8.77 -21.04
N GLY A 80 1.55 -9.71 -21.47
CA GLY A 80 1.56 -11.06 -20.92
C GLY A 80 1.92 -11.12 -19.43
N ASN A 81 2.53 -10.05 -18.91
CA ASN A 81 2.90 -9.92 -17.50
C ASN A 81 1.74 -9.39 -16.62
N PHE A 82 0.56 -9.09 -17.19
CA PHE A 82 -0.52 -8.44 -16.45
C PHE A 82 -0.96 -9.23 -15.21
N GLU A 83 -1.31 -10.50 -15.38
CA GLU A 83 -1.79 -11.34 -14.27
C GLU A 83 -0.66 -11.79 -13.33
N ASP A 84 0.51 -12.11 -13.89
CA ASP A 84 1.66 -12.54 -13.09
C ASP A 84 2.13 -11.42 -12.16
N TYR A 85 2.26 -10.19 -12.67
CA TYR A 85 2.65 -9.04 -11.86
C TYR A 85 1.64 -8.72 -10.75
N ARG A 86 0.34 -8.92 -10.98
CA ARG A 86 -0.69 -8.73 -9.94
C ARG A 86 -0.58 -9.76 -8.82
N ARG A 87 -0.30 -11.01 -9.17
CA ARG A 87 -0.16 -12.13 -8.21
C ARG A 87 1.13 -12.02 -7.41
N ASN A 88 2.21 -11.62 -8.07
CA ASN A 88 3.55 -11.50 -7.51
C ASN A 88 3.93 -10.03 -7.21
N TYR A 89 2.92 -9.18 -6.94
CA TYR A 89 3.14 -7.75 -6.73
C TYR A 89 4.12 -7.52 -5.56
N PRO A 90 5.15 -6.66 -5.72
CA PRO A 90 6.15 -6.41 -4.70
C PRO A 90 5.52 -5.90 -3.40
N ILE A 91 6.21 -6.13 -2.28
CA ILE A 91 5.84 -5.60 -0.98
C ILE A 91 5.88 -4.07 -1.05
N ARG A 92 4.75 -3.44 -0.71
CA ARG A 92 4.58 -1.99 -0.65
C ARG A 92 3.79 -1.65 0.62
N TYR A 93 4.35 -0.76 1.43
CA TYR A 93 3.69 -0.21 2.61
C TYR A 93 3.17 1.21 2.31
N GLU A 94 2.17 1.63 3.06
CA GLU A 94 1.66 2.99 2.99
C GLU A 94 2.54 3.97 3.77
N TRP A 95 2.41 5.27 3.46
CA TRP A 95 3.26 6.32 4.03
C TRP A 95 3.26 6.45 5.57
N PRO A 96 2.25 5.99 6.36
CA PRO A 96 2.33 6.04 7.82
C PRO A 96 3.48 5.24 8.44
N HIS A 97 4.03 4.25 7.71
CA HIS A 97 5.19 3.46 8.17
C HIS A 97 6.54 4.17 8.00
N TYR A 98 6.55 5.34 7.34
CA TYR A 98 7.77 6.03 6.95
C TYR A 98 8.02 7.28 7.81
N ASN A 99 9.21 7.38 8.39
CA ASN A 99 9.75 8.59 8.98
C ASN A 99 10.41 9.44 7.88
N SER A 100 9.88 10.64 7.68
CA SER A 100 10.28 11.56 6.61
C SER A 100 10.63 12.93 7.18
N GLN A 101 11.65 13.58 6.59
CA GLN A 101 11.97 14.98 6.89
C GLN A 101 10.90 15.94 6.39
N THR A 102 10.25 15.60 5.28
CA THR A 102 9.11 16.33 4.76
C THR A 102 7.83 15.83 5.42
N ALA A 103 6.98 16.75 5.88
CA ALA A 103 5.67 16.40 6.43
C ALA A 103 4.83 15.61 5.41
N LEU A 104 4.36 14.43 5.81
CA LEU A 104 3.50 13.57 5.00
C LEU A 104 2.02 13.91 5.23
N PRO A 105 1.13 13.68 4.24
CA PRO A 105 -0.29 13.89 4.41
C PRO A 105 -0.83 13.02 5.55
N ILE A 106 -1.51 13.65 6.51
CA ILE A 106 -2.08 12.94 7.65
C ILE A 106 -3.32 12.18 7.19
N VAL A 107 -3.38 10.89 7.52
CA VAL A 107 -4.62 10.13 7.52
C VAL A 107 -5.21 10.31 8.91
N ASN A 108 -6.14 11.25 9.08
CA ASN A 108 -6.95 11.27 10.30
C ASN A 108 -7.87 10.05 10.21
N ASN A 109 -7.59 9.03 11.01
CA ASN A 109 -8.56 7.98 11.30
C ASN A 109 -9.61 8.52 12.28
#